data_AF-A0A831K0D0-F1
#
_entry.id   AF-A0A831K0D0-F1
#
_cell.length_a   1.000
_cell.length_b   1.000
_cell.length_c   1.000
_cell.angle_alpha   90.00
_cell.angle_beta   90.00
_cell.angle_gamma   90.00
#
_symmetry.space_group_name_H-M   'P 1'
#
loop_
_entity.id
_entity.type
_entity.pdbx_description
1 polymer ?
#
loop_
_entity_poly.entity_id
_entity_poly.type
_entity_poly.pdbx_seq_one_letter_code
_entity_poly.pdbx_strand_id
1 'polypeptide(L)'
;RLIQQALHQVLQPVFDPYFSDSSYGFRPGRSAHQAVRNARKYVASGRRWVVDMDLERFFDRVNHDILMSRLARWVKDRRVLGLVRRYLQAGVMIGGLVTTRSTEGTPQGGPLSPLLSNILLDDLDKELERRGHTFCRYADDCNIYVRSQRAGERVLASVSRFLERGLKLKVNRNKSAVDRPWKRSFLGYSMTYHKQPRLKVAPKSVARFKAKLRILFRQGRGRNLGRFIQEDLMPLIRGWLNYFRLAEVKGVFEELDGWIRRKLRCILWRQWKRTFTRTRNLMKRGLSEARAWRSATNGRGPWWNSGASHMNQAVPKKYFDTLGLMSLQNQLRKLQCAA
;
A
#
# COMPACT_ATOMS: atom_id res chain seq x y z
N ARG A 1 -13.64 -21.87 -5.88
CA ARG A 1 -13.58 -20.74 -4.91
C ARG A 1 -14.47 -21.01 -3.69
N LEU A 2 -15.76 -21.33 -3.86
CA LEU A 2 -16.68 -21.68 -2.75
C LEU A 2 -16.08 -22.71 -1.78
N ILE A 3 -15.63 -23.86 -2.28
CA ILE A 3 -15.06 -24.94 -1.45
C ILE A 3 -13.80 -24.47 -0.69
N GLN A 4 -12.91 -23.71 -1.34
CA GLN A 4 -11.73 -23.15 -0.66
C GLN A 4 -12.11 -22.17 0.46
N GLN A 5 -13.18 -21.39 0.26
CA GLN A 5 -13.69 -20.50 1.30
C GLN A 5 -14.28 -21.28 2.48
N ALA A 6 -15.01 -22.37 2.22
CA ALA A 6 -15.53 -23.24 3.27
C ALA A 6 -14.40 -23.88 4.08
N LEU A 7 -13.35 -24.39 3.40
CA LEU A 7 -12.13 -24.87 4.05
C LEU A 7 -11.48 -23.77 4.90
N HIS A 8 -11.34 -22.57 4.36
CA HIS A 8 -10.75 -21.45 5.09
C HIS A 8 -11.52 -21.11 6.36
N GLN A 9 -12.85 -21.06 6.31
CA GLN A 9 -13.70 -20.75 7.47
C GLN A 9 -13.55 -21.78 8.60
N VAL A 10 -13.35 -23.05 8.27
CA VAL A 10 -13.15 -24.12 9.26
C VAL A 10 -11.71 -24.16 9.76
N LEU A 11 -10.73 -23.99 8.88
CA LEU A 11 -9.31 -24.09 9.24
C LEU A 11 -8.80 -22.85 9.98
N GLN A 12 -9.29 -21.65 9.65
CA GLN A 12 -8.78 -20.42 10.25
C GLN A 12 -8.89 -20.41 11.79
N PRO A 13 -10.03 -20.75 12.42
CA PRO A 13 -10.13 -20.83 13.88
C PRO A 13 -9.20 -21.86 14.53
N VAL A 14 -8.80 -22.91 13.79
CA VAL A 14 -7.88 -23.95 14.30
C VAL A 14 -6.45 -23.42 14.41
N PHE A 15 -6.01 -22.63 13.43
CA PHE A 15 -4.62 -22.15 13.36
C PHE A 15 -4.42 -20.75 13.94
N ASP A 16 -5.37 -19.83 13.72
CA ASP A 16 -5.19 -18.41 14.01
C ASP A 16 -4.83 -18.08 15.47
N PRO A 17 -5.38 -18.75 16.50
CA PRO A 17 -5.03 -18.49 17.90
C PRO A 17 -3.55 -18.75 18.23
N TYR A 18 -2.88 -19.62 17.47
CA TYR A 18 -1.50 -20.04 17.75
C TYR A 18 -0.45 -19.26 16.95
N PHE A 19 -0.88 -18.51 15.93
CA PHE A 19 0.02 -17.64 15.18
C PHE A 19 0.59 -16.51 16.05
N SER A 20 1.85 -16.19 15.80
CA SER A 20 2.57 -15.09 16.46
C SER A 20 1.77 -13.79 16.55
N ASP A 21 1.85 -13.10 17.68
CA ASP A 21 1.31 -11.75 17.85
C ASP A 21 1.96 -10.72 16.92
N SER A 22 3.16 -11.01 16.43
CA SER A 22 3.90 -10.18 15.47
C SER A 22 3.56 -10.52 14.00
N SER A 23 2.62 -11.43 13.77
CA SER A 23 2.05 -11.73 12.45
C SER A 23 0.69 -11.05 12.28
N TYR A 24 0.56 -10.18 11.27
CA TYR A 24 -0.63 -9.34 11.06
C TYR A 24 -1.37 -9.62 9.75
N GLY A 25 -0.69 -10.19 8.76
CA GLY A 25 -1.25 -10.35 7.42
C GLY A 25 -2.32 -11.42 7.37
N PHE A 26 -3.46 -11.13 6.73
CA PHE A 26 -4.54 -12.09 6.47
C PHE A 26 -5.16 -12.75 7.70
N ARG A 27 -5.13 -12.07 8.85
CA ARG A 27 -5.69 -12.57 10.11
C ARG A 27 -6.90 -11.73 10.55
N PRO A 28 -7.94 -12.35 11.14
CA PRO A 28 -9.09 -11.64 11.69
C PRO A 28 -8.63 -10.73 12.85
N GLY A 29 -9.22 -9.54 12.96
CA GLY A 29 -8.87 -8.58 14.03
C GLY A 29 -7.47 -7.95 13.94
N ARG A 30 -6.61 -8.41 13.01
CA ARG A 30 -5.29 -7.83 12.75
C ARG A 30 -5.31 -6.92 11.52
N SER A 31 -4.46 -5.90 11.51
CA SER A 31 -4.41 -4.96 10.38
C SER A 31 -3.00 -4.44 10.11
N ALA A 32 -2.79 -3.95 8.88
CA ALA A 32 -1.56 -3.25 8.52
C ALA A 32 -1.26 -2.07 9.45
N HIS A 33 -2.30 -1.38 9.95
CA HIS A 33 -2.15 -0.28 10.91
C HIS A 33 -1.53 -0.74 12.23
N GLN A 34 -1.91 -1.91 12.75
CA GLN A 34 -1.30 -2.46 13.97
C GLN A 34 0.18 -2.80 13.73
N ALA A 35 0.50 -3.43 12.60
CA ALA A 35 1.88 -3.75 12.22
C ALA A 35 2.77 -2.49 12.16
N VAL A 36 2.29 -1.44 11.48
CA VAL A 36 3.01 -0.16 11.37
C VAL A 36 3.16 0.55 12.73
N ARG A 37 2.13 0.50 13.59
CA ARG A 37 2.22 1.06 14.96
C ARG A 37 3.27 0.33 15.79
N ASN A 38 3.31 -1.00 15.75
CA ASN A 38 4.28 -1.78 16.50
C ASN A 38 5.71 -1.62 15.95
N ALA A 39 5.87 -1.57 14.62
CA ALA A 39 7.12 -1.15 13.99
C ALA A 39 7.62 0.19 14.53
N ARG A 40 6.74 1.21 14.60
CA ARG A 40 7.10 2.53 15.15
C ARG A 40 7.56 2.44 16.60
N LYS A 41 6.87 1.65 17.43
CA LYS A 41 7.24 1.42 18.85
C LYS A 41 8.63 0.79 18.97
N TYR A 42 8.96 -0.21 18.15
CA TYR A 42 10.29 -0.82 18.18
C TYR A 42 11.38 0.18 17.83
N VAL A 43 11.19 1.00 16.79
CA VAL A 43 12.16 2.04 16.43
C VAL A 43 12.29 3.09 17.54
N ALA A 44 11.18 3.51 18.15
CA ALA A 44 11.16 4.44 19.29
C ALA A 44 11.89 3.90 20.52
N SER A 45 11.87 2.57 20.73
CA SER A 45 12.59 1.89 21.82
C SER A 45 14.11 1.82 21.64
N GLY A 46 14.66 2.42 20.57
CA GLY A 46 16.10 2.43 20.28
C GLY A 46 16.57 1.37 19.28
N ARG A 47 15.68 0.54 18.72
CA ARG A 47 16.01 -0.43 17.66
C ARG A 47 16.00 0.26 16.29
N ARG A 48 17.02 1.08 16.05
CA ARG A 48 17.07 2.05 14.93
C ARG A 48 17.69 1.50 13.64
N TRP A 49 17.71 0.18 13.48
CA TRP A 49 18.06 -0.54 12.27
C TRP A 49 16.98 -1.57 11.98
N VAL A 50 16.63 -1.74 10.70
CA VAL A 50 15.66 -2.74 10.26
C VAL A 50 16.31 -3.69 9.27
N VAL A 51 16.07 -4.97 9.47
CA VAL A 51 16.31 -6.02 8.49
C VAL A 51 15.00 -6.20 7.73
N ASP A 52 14.96 -5.65 6.52
CA ASP A 52 13.83 -5.75 5.61
C ASP A 52 14.03 -7.00 4.76
N MET A 53 13.14 -7.98 4.89
CA MET A 53 13.20 -9.27 4.23
C MET A 53 12.07 -9.42 3.21
N ASP A 54 12.44 -9.74 1.97
CA ASP A 54 11.54 -10.01 0.85
C ASP A 54 11.81 -11.41 0.30
N LEU A 55 10.76 -12.18 0.05
CA LEU A 55 10.83 -13.53 -0.51
C LEU A 55 10.64 -13.48 -2.03
N GLU A 56 11.49 -14.18 -2.77
CA GLU A 56 11.43 -14.18 -4.23
C GLU A 56 10.24 -15.02 -4.72
N ARG A 57 9.24 -14.39 -5.34
CA ARG A 57 8.05 -15.08 -5.89
C ARG A 57 7.43 -16.05 -4.87
N PHE A 58 7.22 -15.57 -3.65
CA PHE A 58 6.81 -16.39 -2.51
C PHE A 58 5.70 -17.39 -2.83
N PHE A 59 4.57 -16.91 -3.36
CA PHE A 59 3.43 -17.77 -3.68
C PHE A 59 3.73 -18.81 -4.76
N ASP A 60 4.70 -18.59 -5.65
CA ASP A 60 5.03 -19.50 -6.75
C ASP A 60 6.03 -20.59 -6.31
N ARG A 61 6.79 -20.35 -5.22
CA ARG A 61 7.87 -21.24 -4.74
C ARG A 61 7.53 -22.02 -3.47
N VAL A 62 6.26 -22.05 -3.06
CA VAL A 62 5.85 -22.79 -1.86
C VAL A 62 5.99 -24.29 -2.09
N ASN A 63 6.87 -24.95 -1.34
CA ASN A 63 6.99 -26.40 -1.41
C ASN A 63 5.75 -27.08 -0.79
N HIS A 64 5.05 -27.91 -1.59
CA HIS A 64 3.80 -28.55 -1.17
C HIS A 64 4.01 -29.52 0.00
N ASP A 65 5.08 -30.30 0.01
CA ASP A 65 5.30 -31.30 1.06
C ASP A 65 5.61 -30.66 2.41
N ILE A 66 6.41 -29.60 2.42
CA ILE A 66 6.66 -28.81 3.64
C ILE A 66 5.36 -28.21 4.13
N LEU A 67 4.59 -27.52 3.28
CA LEU A 67 3.31 -26.93 3.68
C LEU A 67 2.34 -27.99 4.22
N MET A 68 2.19 -29.11 3.51
CA MET A 68 1.30 -30.20 3.92
C MET A 68 1.75 -30.84 5.24
N SER A 69 3.06 -30.95 5.50
CA SER A 69 3.57 -31.43 6.78
C SER A 69 3.19 -30.51 7.95
N ARG A 70 3.18 -29.18 7.73
CA ARG A 70 2.75 -28.19 8.75
C ARG A 70 1.26 -28.26 9.00
N LEU A 71 0.47 -28.39 7.93
CA LEU A 71 -0.97 -28.57 8.03
C LEU A 71 -1.33 -29.84 8.81
N ALA A 72 -0.64 -30.96 8.56
CA ALA A 72 -0.86 -32.25 9.22
C ALA A 72 -0.50 -32.28 10.72
N ARG A 73 0.25 -31.30 11.22
CA ARG A 73 0.50 -31.16 12.68
C ARG A 73 -0.81 -30.94 13.43
N TRP A 74 -1.74 -30.19 12.84
CA TRP A 74 -3.01 -29.79 13.47
C TRP A 74 -4.22 -30.53 12.88
N VAL A 75 -4.27 -30.70 11.56
CA VAL A 75 -5.39 -31.35 10.88
C VAL A 75 -5.10 -32.83 10.70
N LYS A 76 -5.87 -33.70 11.36
CA LYS A 76 -5.73 -35.16 11.27
C LYS A 76 -6.61 -35.82 10.21
N ASP A 77 -7.66 -35.13 9.74
CA ASP A 77 -8.54 -35.66 8.69
C ASP A 77 -7.81 -35.75 7.34
N ARG A 78 -7.52 -36.99 6.91
CA ARG A 78 -6.83 -37.30 5.66
C ARG A 78 -7.59 -36.81 4.42
N ARG A 79 -8.92 -36.71 4.47
CA ARG A 79 -9.76 -36.23 3.36
C ARG A 79 -9.54 -34.74 3.14
N VAL A 80 -9.50 -33.96 4.23
CA VAL A 80 -9.20 -32.52 4.19
C VAL A 80 -7.78 -32.29 3.68
N LEU A 81 -6.80 -33.02 4.20
CA LEU A 81 -5.41 -32.94 3.72
C LEU A 81 -5.31 -33.29 2.22
N GLY A 82 -6.00 -34.36 1.79
CA GLY A 82 -6.07 -34.74 0.39
C GLY A 82 -6.69 -33.67 -0.50
N LEU A 83 -7.77 -33.03 -0.03
CA LEU A 83 -8.44 -31.95 -0.76
C LEU A 83 -7.55 -30.70 -0.89
N VAL A 84 -6.85 -30.30 0.18
CA VAL A 84 -5.91 -29.19 0.13
C VAL A 84 -4.77 -29.50 -0.83
N ARG A 85 -4.18 -30.70 -0.77
CA ARG A 85 -3.12 -31.12 -1.70
C ARG A 85 -3.59 -31.10 -3.16
N ARG A 86 -4.82 -31.54 -3.45
CA ARG A 86 -5.41 -31.46 -4.80
C ARG A 86 -5.53 -30.01 -5.29
N TYR A 87 -5.88 -29.07 -4.41
CA TYR A 87 -5.91 -27.65 -4.77
C TYR A 87 -4.53 -27.06 -5.05
N LEU A 88 -3.50 -27.50 -4.32
CA LEU A 88 -2.13 -27.07 -4.55
C LEU A 88 -1.58 -27.59 -5.89
N GLN A 89 -1.90 -28.84 -6.24
CA GLN A 89 -1.43 -29.49 -7.47
C GLN A 89 -2.25 -29.13 -8.72
N ALA A 90 -3.36 -28.40 -8.57
CA ALA A 90 -4.18 -27.97 -9.69
C ALA A 90 -3.34 -27.10 -10.65
N GLY A 91 -3.25 -27.52 -11.91
CA GLY A 91 -2.54 -26.79 -12.97
C GLY A 91 -3.24 -25.49 -13.35
N VAL A 92 -2.58 -24.68 -14.18
CA VAL A 92 -3.15 -23.45 -14.75
C VAL A 92 -3.62 -23.73 -16.17
N MET A 93 -4.76 -23.19 -16.56
CA MET A 93 -5.21 -23.24 -17.95
C MET A 93 -4.60 -22.05 -18.72
N ILE A 94 -3.74 -22.32 -19.71
CA ILE A 94 -3.17 -21.29 -20.58
C ILE A 94 -3.54 -21.65 -22.03
N GLY A 95 -4.27 -20.76 -22.71
CA GLY A 95 -4.66 -20.97 -24.11
C GLY A 95 -5.55 -22.19 -24.36
N GLY A 96 -6.33 -22.63 -23.38
CA GLY A 96 -7.18 -23.83 -23.48
C GLY A 96 -6.47 -25.15 -23.18
N LEU A 97 -5.17 -25.11 -22.86
CA LEU A 97 -4.41 -26.28 -22.41
C LEU A 97 -4.14 -26.19 -20.91
N VAL A 98 -4.43 -27.28 -20.20
CA VAL A 98 -4.08 -27.43 -18.78
C VAL A 98 -2.58 -27.69 -18.72
N THR A 99 -1.82 -26.77 -18.15
CA THR A 99 -0.41 -27.01 -17.88
C THR A 99 -0.26 -28.21 -16.95
N THR A 100 0.93 -28.81 -16.93
CA THR A 100 1.28 -29.85 -15.97
C THR A 100 0.92 -29.44 -14.53
N ARG A 101 0.61 -30.44 -13.69
CA ARG A 101 0.32 -30.22 -12.28
C ARG A 101 1.44 -29.39 -11.66
N SER A 102 1.06 -28.38 -10.89
CA SER A 102 2.03 -27.58 -10.14
C SER A 102 2.78 -28.48 -9.17
N THR A 103 4.10 -28.46 -9.23
CA THR A 103 5.00 -29.16 -8.32
C THR A 103 5.39 -28.30 -7.11
N GLU A 104 5.27 -26.98 -7.26
CA GLU A 104 5.45 -25.97 -6.23
C GLU A 104 4.53 -24.77 -6.44
N GLY A 105 4.27 -24.04 -5.35
CA GLY A 105 3.47 -22.84 -5.31
C GLY A 105 2.07 -23.04 -4.72
N THR A 106 1.37 -21.93 -4.51
CA THR A 106 -0.04 -21.90 -4.12
C THR A 106 -0.79 -21.01 -5.11
N PRO A 107 -2.02 -21.35 -5.51
CA PRO A 107 -2.75 -20.56 -6.50
C PRO A 107 -2.94 -19.11 -6.02
N GLN A 108 -2.37 -18.15 -6.76
CA GLN A 108 -2.53 -16.73 -6.46
C GLN A 108 -4.01 -16.35 -6.66
N GLY A 109 -4.66 -15.84 -5.61
CA GLY A 109 -6.08 -15.48 -5.62
C GLY A 109 -7.04 -16.59 -5.17
N GLY A 110 -6.54 -17.74 -4.74
CA GLY A 110 -7.33 -18.73 -4.00
C GLY A 110 -7.69 -18.23 -2.60
N PRO A 111 -8.96 -18.32 -2.14
CA PRO A 111 -9.32 -17.87 -0.79
C PRO A 111 -8.56 -18.57 0.35
N LEU A 112 -8.05 -19.77 0.11
CA LEU A 112 -7.31 -20.55 1.11
C LEU A 112 -5.80 -20.19 1.15
N SER A 113 -5.23 -19.70 0.05
CA SER A 113 -3.80 -19.43 -0.10
C SER A 113 -3.21 -18.49 0.97
N PRO A 114 -3.92 -17.42 1.41
CA PRO A 114 -3.43 -16.55 2.48
C PRO A 114 -3.22 -17.28 3.82
N LEU A 115 -4.15 -18.17 4.20
CA LEU A 115 -4.03 -18.96 5.43
C LEU A 115 -2.86 -19.93 5.33
N LEU A 116 -2.73 -20.64 4.20
CA LEU A 116 -1.63 -21.58 3.96
C LEU A 116 -0.26 -20.88 4.03
N SER A 117 -0.19 -19.66 3.52
CA SER A 117 1.01 -18.82 3.60
C SER A 117 1.40 -18.51 5.04
N ASN A 118 0.43 -18.20 5.90
CA ASN A 118 0.68 -17.98 7.31
C ASN A 118 1.09 -19.26 8.04
N ILE A 119 0.47 -20.41 7.72
CA ILE A 119 0.85 -21.72 8.28
C ILE A 119 2.32 -22.05 7.97
N LEU A 120 2.77 -21.79 6.73
CA LEU A 120 4.16 -22.02 6.34
C LEU A 120 5.13 -21.10 7.08
N LEU A 121 4.79 -19.81 7.16
CA LEU A 121 5.65 -18.78 7.76
C LEU A 121 5.55 -18.71 9.29
N ASP A 122 4.65 -19.46 9.93
CA ASP A 122 4.60 -19.53 11.39
C ASP A 122 5.88 -20.14 11.98
N ASP A 123 6.48 -21.13 11.31
CA ASP A 123 7.79 -21.66 11.70
C ASP A 123 8.89 -20.58 11.74
N LEU A 124 8.85 -19.61 10.81
CA LEU A 124 9.75 -18.45 10.84
C LEU A 124 9.46 -17.58 12.05
N ASP A 125 8.18 -17.29 12.31
CA ASP A 125 7.77 -16.45 13.44
C ASP A 125 8.21 -17.06 14.77
N LYS A 126 7.97 -18.36 14.97
CA LYS A 126 8.39 -19.10 16.17
C LYS A 126 9.90 -19.10 16.33
N GLU A 127 10.66 -19.22 15.24
CA GLU A 127 12.12 -19.14 15.31
C GLU A 127 12.61 -17.74 15.69
N LEU A 128 11.94 -16.68 15.22
CA LEU A 128 12.25 -15.30 15.61
C LEU A 128 11.89 -15.03 17.08
N GLU A 129 10.74 -15.53 17.54
CA GLU A 129 10.29 -15.46 18.94
C GLU A 129 11.27 -16.18 19.87
N ARG A 130 11.65 -17.42 19.53
CA ARG A 130 12.62 -18.23 20.29
C ARG A 130 13.98 -17.53 20.42
N ARG A 131 14.39 -16.76 19.41
CA ARG A 131 15.64 -15.97 19.41
C ARG A 131 15.49 -14.61 20.11
N GLY A 132 14.31 -14.26 20.62
CA GLY A 132 14.05 -12.98 21.29
C GLY A 132 14.10 -11.78 20.34
N HIS A 133 13.83 -11.97 19.04
CA HIS A 133 13.81 -10.90 18.07
C HIS A 133 12.49 -10.13 18.09
N THR A 134 12.56 -8.81 17.92
CA THR A 134 11.39 -7.95 17.73
C THR A 134 11.15 -7.76 16.24
N PHE A 135 10.00 -8.19 15.73
CA PHE A 135 9.70 -8.14 14.31
C PHE A 135 8.23 -7.76 14.04
N CYS A 136 7.93 -7.45 12.79
CA CYS A 136 6.57 -7.32 12.28
C CYS A 136 6.50 -8.05 10.94
N ARG A 137 5.62 -9.04 10.83
CA ARG A 137 5.35 -9.77 9.59
C ARG A 137 3.96 -9.46 9.08
N TYR A 138 3.86 -9.11 7.81
CA TYR A 138 2.60 -8.96 7.10
C TYR A 138 2.67 -9.74 5.80
N ALA A 139 2.03 -10.91 5.78
CA ALA A 139 2.21 -11.88 4.70
C ALA A 139 3.68 -12.31 4.57
N ASP A 140 4.28 -12.08 3.41
CA ASP A 140 5.68 -12.33 3.06
C ASP A 140 6.63 -11.19 3.44
N ASP A 141 6.12 -9.97 3.63
CA ASP A 141 6.90 -8.81 4.08
C ASP A 141 7.21 -8.94 5.58
N CYS A 142 8.48 -9.20 5.91
CA CYS A 142 8.94 -9.38 7.29
C CYS A 142 10.05 -8.39 7.62
N ASN A 143 9.82 -7.58 8.66
CA ASN A 143 10.78 -6.60 9.15
C ASN A 143 11.23 -6.93 10.56
N ILE A 144 12.54 -7.11 10.77
CA ILE A 144 13.15 -7.39 12.08
C ILE A 144 13.91 -6.16 12.56
N TYR A 145 13.63 -5.69 13.77
CA TYR A 145 14.18 -4.45 14.31
C TYR A 145 15.32 -4.73 15.28
N VAL A 146 16.47 -4.10 15.06
CA VAL A 146 17.72 -4.33 15.80
C VAL A 146 18.41 -3.01 16.18
N ARG A 147 19.37 -3.08 17.10
CA ARG A 147 20.06 -1.90 17.64
C ARG A 147 21.25 -1.42 16.80
N SER A 148 21.89 -2.30 16.03
CA SER A 148 23.06 -1.97 15.21
C SER A 148 23.01 -2.64 13.84
N GLN A 149 23.71 -2.05 12.87
CA GLN A 149 23.84 -2.60 11.51
C GLN A 149 24.44 -4.00 11.52
N ARG A 150 25.56 -4.18 12.22
CA ARG A 150 26.25 -5.47 12.37
C ARG A 150 25.32 -6.57 12.91
N ALA A 151 24.48 -6.23 13.89
CA ALA A 151 23.49 -7.18 14.40
C ALA A 151 22.44 -7.53 13.33
N GLY A 152 22.01 -6.54 12.53
CA GLY A 152 21.08 -6.75 11.43
C GLY A 152 21.65 -7.65 10.34
N GLU A 153 22.90 -7.43 9.92
CA GLU A 153 23.56 -8.25 8.89
C GLU A 153 23.71 -9.70 9.35
N ARG A 154 24.10 -9.91 10.61
CA ARG A 154 24.15 -11.24 11.24
C ARG A 154 22.79 -11.92 11.25
N VAL A 155 21.73 -11.19 11.62
CA VAL A 155 20.36 -11.72 11.63
C VAL A 155 19.90 -12.06 10.21
N LEU A 156 20.12 -11.17 9.24
CA LEU A 156 19.75 -11.38 7.85
C LEU A 156 20.39 -12.67 7.30
N ALA A 157 21.69 -12.86 7.51
CA ALA A 157 22.39 -14.06 7.04
C ALA A 157 21.86 -15.33 7.71
N SER A 158 21.61 -15.28 9.03
CA SER A 158 21.11 -16.42 9.79
C SER A 158 19.68 -16.81 9.44
N VAL A 159 18.78 -15.83 9.32
CA VAL A 159 17.37 -16.05 8.97
C VAL A 159 17.24 -16.46 7.52
N SER A 160 18.03 -15.89 6.60
CA SER A 160 18.06 -16.34 5.20
C SER A 160 18.44 -17.81 5.09
N ARG A 161 19.45 -18.27 5.85
CA ARG A 161 19.84 -19.68 5.89
C ARG A 161 18.71 -20.58 6.42
N PHE A 162 17.98 -20.12 7.45
CA PHE A 162 16.84 -20.85 8.00
C PHE A 162 15.72 -20.99 6.96
N LEU A 163 15.39 -19.92 6.24
CA LEU A 163 14.37 -19.92 5.19
C LEU A 163 14.76 -20.83 4.02
N GLU A 164 15.98 -20.70 3.53
CA GLU A 164 16.47 -21.46 2.36
C GLU A 164 16.65 -22.96 2.69
N ARG A 165 17.17 -23.30 3.87
CA ARG A 165 17.41 -24.71 4.24
C ARG A 165 16.19 -25.39 4.86
N GLY A 166 15.51 -24.70 5.77
CA GLY A 166 14.40 -25.24 6.56
C GLY A 166 13.06 -25.20 5.84
N LEU A 167 12.72 -24.06 5.23
CA LEU A 167 11.43 -23.88 4.53
C LEU A 167 11.53 -23.98 3.01
N LYS A 168 12.75 -24.14 2.47
CA LYS A 168 13.04 -24.17 1.02
C LYS A 168 12.54 -22.92 0.28
N LEU A 169 12.52 -21.78 0.96
CA LEU A 169 12.10 -20.50 0.39
C LEU A 169 13.33 -19.66 0.02
N LYS A 170 13.31 -19.10 -1.20
CA LYS A 170 14.41 -18.25 -1.70
C LYS A 170 14.22 -16.80 -1.27
N VAL A 171 15.24 -16.22 -0.63
CA VAL A 171 15.24 -14.81 -0.24
C VAL A 171 15.65 -13.93 -1.42
N ASN A 172 14.90 -12.85 -1.65
CA ASN A 172 15.22 -11.87 -2.68
C ASN A 172 16.31 -10.92 -2.18
N ARG A 173 17.57 -11.22 -2.51
CA ARG A 173 18.74 -10.46 -2.05
C ARG A 173 18.80 -9.02 -2.59
N ASN A 174 18.13 -8.72 -3.70
CA ASN A 174 18.11 -7.37 -4.26
C ASN A 174 17.17 -6.43 -3.51
N LYS A 175 16.09 -6.98 -2.93
CA LYS A 175 15.13 -6.21 -2.15
C LYS A 175 15.41 -6.30 -0.66
N SER A 176 15.89 -7.45 -0.18
CA SER A 176 16.22 -7.66 1.21
C SER A 176 17.49 -6.91 1.58
N ALA A 177 17.45 -6.08 2.62
CA ALA A 177 18.64 -5.36 3.08
C ALA A 177 18.47 -4.85 4.50
N VAL A 178 19.63 -4.58 5.13
CA VAL A 178 19.73 -3.93 6.44
C VAL A 178 19.93 -2.44 6.21
N ASP A 179 19.00 -1.62 6.70
CA ASP A 179 19.13 -0.17 6.59
C ASP A 179 18.39 0.52 7.73
N ARG A 180 18.40 1.85 7.72
CA ARG A 180 17.62 2.68 8.63
C ARG A 180 16.14 2.62 8.28
N PRO A 181 15.23 2.52 9.28
CA PRO A 181 13.78 2.46 9.05
C PRO A 181 13.20 3.63 8.23
N TRP A 182 13.80 4.82 8.30
CA TRP A 182 13.36 6.01 7.55
C TRP A 182 13.83 6.06 6.09
N LYS A 183 14.75 5.18 5.68
CA LYS A 183 15.17 4.97 4.29
C LYS A 183 14.39 3.85 3.60
N ARG A 184 13.73 2.99 4.39
CA ARG A 184 12.88 1.90 3.90
C ARG A 184 11.40 2.26 4.00
N SER A 185 10.58 1.42 3.39
CA SER A 185 9.11 1.54 3.46
C SER A 185 8.50 0.21 3.82
N PHE A 186 7.61 0.20 4.80
CA PHE A 186 6.85 -0.97 5.24
C PHE A 186 5.36 -0.69 5.08
N LEU A 187 4.64 -1.54 4.36
CA LEU A 187 3.19 -1.40 4.10
C LEU A 187 2.79 0.00 3.60
N GLY A 188 3.64 0.57 2.74
CA GLY A 188 3.42 1.91 2.16
C GLY A 188 3.68 3.09 3.10
N TYR A 189 4.09 2.84 4.35
CA TYR A 189 4.56 3.84 5.31
C TYR A 189 6.08 3.88 5.36
N SER A 190 6.62 4.98 5.86
CA SER A 190 8.00 5.15 6.27
C SER A 190 8.02 5.98 7.56
N MET A 191 9.21 6.27 8.09
CA MET A 191 9.38 6.98 9.36
C MET A 191 10.27 8.22 9.20
N THR A 192 10.18 9.16 10.15
CA THR A 192 11.17 10.24 10.30
C THR A 192 12.40 9.75 11.06
N TYR A 193 13.53 10.45 10.91
CA TYR A 193 14.78 10.06 11.58
C TYR A 193 14.83 10.38 13.09
N HIS A 194 13.90 11.16 13.63
CA HIS A 194 13.91 11.62 15.03
C HIS A 194 13.87 10.45 16.05
N LYS A 195 14.30 10.72 17.29
CA LYS A 195 14.28 9.73 18.40
C LYS A 195 12.89 9.17 18.65
N GLN A 196 11.88 10.05 18.62
CA GLN A 196 10.47 9.65 18.51
C GLN A 196 10.07 9.69 17.03
N PRO A 197 10.10 8.54 16.32
CA PRO A 197 9.81 8.50 14.90
C PRO A 197 8.32 8.77 14.65
N ARG A 198 8.04 9.77 13.82
CA ARG A 198 6.71 10.02 13.25
C ARG A 198 6.51 9.19 12.00
N LEU A 199 5.29 8.69 11.81
CA LEU A 199 4.94 7.98 10.58
C LEU A 199 4.74 8.97 9.43
N LYS A 200 5.24 8.61 8.24
CA LYS A 200 5.04 9.36 6.99
C LYS A 200 4.59 8.41 5.88
N VAL A 201 3.92 8.95 4.88
CA VAL A 201 3.59 8.19 3.67
C VAL A 201 4.88 7.93 2.89
N ALA A 202 5.11 6.69 2.45
CA ALA A 202 6.29 6.38 1.64
C ALA A 202 6.22 7.08 0.27
N PRO A 203 7.35 7.59 -0.28
CA PRO A 203 7.37 8.25 -1.58
C PRO A 203 6.79 7.40 -2.72
N LYS A 204 7.03 6.08 -2.71
CA LYS A 204 6.47 5.12 -3.67
C LYS A 204 4.93 5.09 -3.61
N SER A 205 4.34 5.16 -2.42
CA SER A 205 2.89 5.21 -2.23
C SER A 205 2.28 6.49 -2.78
N VAL A 206 2.95 7.63 -2.55
CA VAL A 206 2.54 8.93 -3.12
C VAL A 206 2.62 8.91 -4.65
N ALA A 207 3.69 8.36 -5.21
CA ALA A 207 3.86 8.24 -6.66
C ALA A 207 2.77 7.36 -7.29
N ARG A 208 2.46 6.20 -6.69
CA ARG A 208 1.38 5.31 -7.12
C ARG A 208 0.02 6.01 -7.08
N PHE A 209 -0.25 6.75 -6.00
CA PHE A 209 -1.48 7.53 -5.87
C PHE A 209 -1.60 8.62 -6.94
N LYS A 210 -0.52 9.40 -7.16
CA LYS A 210 -0.45 10.39 -8.25
C LYS A 210 -0.66 9.74 -9.62
N ALA A 211 -0.14 8.54 -9.86
CA ALA A 211 -0.36 7.81 -11.12
C ALA A 211 -1.83 7.43 -11.31
N LYS A 212 -2.49 6.88 -10.29
CA LYS A 212 -3.93 6.57 -10.33
C LYS A 212 -4.78 7.83 -10.56
N LEU A 213 -4.46 8.92 -9.87
CA LEU A 213 -5.12 10.21 -10.06
C LEU A 213 -4.91 10.77 -11.48
N ARG A 214 -3.73 10.60 -12.09
CA ARG A 214 -3.49 11.04 -13.47
C ARG A 214 -4.41 10.34 -14.47
N ILE A 215 -4.70 9.06 -14.28
CA ILE A 215 -5.65 8.31 -15.12
C ILE A 215 -7.05 8.90 -14.93
N LEU A 216 -7.47 9.11 -13.68
CA LEU A 216 -8.77 9.68 -13.35
C LEU A 216 -8.97 11.10 -13.93
N PHE A 217 -7.96 11.97 -13.83
CA PHE A 217 -8.01 13.32 -14.41
C PHE A 217 -8.10 13.32 -15.95
N ARG A 218 -7.72 12.23 -16.64
CA ARG A 218 -7.95 12.11 -18.08
C ARG A 218 -9.42 11.85 -18.38
N GLN A 219 -10.08 11.02 -17.58
CA GLN A 219 -11.51 10.70 -17.69
C GLN A 219 -12.41 11.89 -17.32
N GLY A 220 -11.95 12.76 -16.40
CA GLY A 220 -12.67 13.98 -16.03
C GLY A 220 -12.69 15.08 -17.12
N ARG A 221 -12.00 14.89 -18.26
CA ARG A 221 -12.00 15.89 -19.35
C ARG A 221 -13.36 15.92 -20.02
N GLY A 222 -13.95 17.12 -20.14
CA GLY A 222 -15.27 17.29 -20.77
C GLY A 222 -16.47 16.96 -19.88
N ARG A 223 -16.27 16.47 -18.65
CA ARG A 223 -17.34 16.25 -17.66
C ARG A 223 -17.57 17.50 -16.82
N ASN A 224 -18.76 17.57 -16.19
CA ASN A 224 -19.01 18.57 -15.14
C ASN A 224 -18.00 18.38 -14.00
N LEU A 225 -17.29 19.46 -13.64
CA LEU A 225 -16.20 19.39 -12.68
C LEU A 225 -16.66 19.04 -11.27
N GLY A 226 -17.79 19.59 -10.81
CA GLY A 226 -18.32 19.32 -9.47
C GLY A 226 -18.72 17.85 -9.34
N ARG A 227 -19.44 17.33 -10.33
CA ARG A 227 -19.83 15.92 -10.40
C ARG A 227 -18.60 14.99 -10.39
N PHE A 228 -17.60 15.28 -11.23
CA PHE A 228 -16.34 14.53 -11.25
C PHE A 228 -15.59 14.56 -9.91
N ILE A 229 -15.57 15.71 -9.23
CA ILE A 229 -14.94 15.82 -7.91
C ILE A 229 -15.64 14.90 -6.91
N GLN A 230 -16.97 14.96 -6.85
CA GLN A 230 -17.74 14.27 -5.81
C GLN A 230 -17.87 12.76 -6.06
N GLU A 231 -18.14 12.35 -7.30
CA GLU A 231 -18.43 10.95 -7.65
C GLU A 231 -17.15 10.13 -7.87
N ASP A 232 -16.11 10.71 -8.47
CA ASP A 232 -14.93 9.94 -8.90
C ASP A 232 -13.71 10.22 -8.01
N LEU A 233 -13.39 11.51 -7.80
CA LEU A 233 -12.15 11.92 -7.16
C LEU A 233 -12.19 11.75 -5.64
N MET A 234 -13.27 12.21 -4.99
CA MET A 234 -13.37 12.20 -3.53
C MET A 234 -13.41 10.80 -2.92
N PRO A 235 -14.12 9.79 -3.47
CA PRO A 235 -14.08 8.43 -2.92
C PRO A 235 -12.66 7.85 -2.93
N LEU A 236 -11.91 8.10 -4.01
CA LEU A 236 -10.52 7.66 -4.12
C LEU A 236 -9.61 8.36 -3.09
N ILE A 237 -9.76 9.68 -2.91
CA ILE A 237 -9.02 10.45 -1.90
C ILE A 237 -9.36 9.95 -0.49
N ARG A 238 -10.65 9.78 -0.17
CA ARG A 238 -11.11 9.30 1.15
C ARG A 238 -10.55 7.92 1.48
N GLY A 239 -10.62 6.98 0.53
CA GLY A 239 -10.05 5.63 0.73
C GLY A 239 -8.55 5.67 0.98
N TRP A 240 -7.83 6.52 0.25
CA TRP A 240 -6.39 6.71 0.45
C TRP A 240 -6.07 7.34 1.81
N LEU A 241 -6.81 8.38 2.23
CA LEU A 241 -6.64 9.01 3.53
C LEU A 241 -6.99 8.07 4.70
N ASN A 242 -8.06 7.27 4.57
CA ASN A 242 -8.42 6.26 5.57
C ASN A 242 -7.30 5.25 5.78
N TYR A 243 -6.66 4.81 4.69
CA TYR A 243 -5.50 3.93 4.79
C TYR A 243 -4.28 4.65 5.38
N PHE A 244 -4.00 5.89 4.97
CA PHE A 244 -2.84 6.67 5.43
C PHE A 244 -3.07 7.51 6.69
N ARG A 245 -4.16 7.22 7.45
CA ARG A 245 -4.57 8.00 8.63
C ARG A 245 -3.53 8.07 9.75
N LEU A 246 -2.60 7.11 9.80
CA LEU A 246 -1.53 7.10 10.80
C LEU A 246 -0.39 8.05 10.48
N ALA A 247 -0.35 8.67 9.30
CA ALA A 247 0.73 9.58 8.93
C ALA A 247 0.63 10.90 9.71
N GLU A 248 1.74 11.30 10.32
CA GLU A 248 1.85 12.48 11.19
C GLU A 248 2.56 13.65 10.47
N VAL A 249 3.21 13.37 9.33
CA VAL A 249 3.91 14.37 8.53
C VAL A 249 2.96 15.05 7.54
N LYS A 250 2.70 16.35 7.76
CA LYS A 250 1.70 17.15 7.04
C LYS A 250 2.10 17.54 5.61
N GLY A 251 3.37 17.83 5.36
CA GLY A 251 3.84 18.42 4.09
C GLY A 251 3.42 17.63 2.83
N VAL A 252 3.43 16.30 2.90
CA VAL A 252 3.01 15.43 1.79
C VAL A 252 1.54 15.68 1.41
N PHE A 253 0.67 15.89 2.39
CA PHE A 253 -0.75 16.13 2.16
C PHE A 253 -0.98 17.53 1.58
N GLU A 254 -0.26 18.54 2.04
CA GLU A 254 -0.32 19.92 1.54
C GLU A 254 0.15 20.02 0.08
N GLU A 255 1.26 19.36 -0.26
CA GLU A 255 1.76 19.26 -1.63
C GLU A 255 0.77 18.53 -2.55
N LEU A 256 0.18 17.43 -2.08
CA LEU A 256 -0.84 16.70 -2.83
C LEU A 256 -2.09 17.55 -3.06
N ASP A 257 -2.55 18.27 -2.03
CA ASP A 257 -3.67 19.20 -2.09
C ASP A 257 -3.45 20.27 -3.17
N GLY A 258 -2.27 20.90 -3.16
CA GLY A 258 -1.88 21.90 -4.16
C GLY A 258 -1.79 21.30 -5.58
N TRP A 259 -1.21 20.11 -5.70
CA TRP A 259 -1.07 19.40 -6.97
C TRP A 259 -2.42 18.99 -7.57
N ILE A 260 -3.35 18.49 -6.75
CA ILE A 260 -4.73 18.11 -7.16
C ILE A 260 -5.46 19.35 -7.67
N ARG A 261 -5.46 20.47 -6.91
CA ARG A 261 -6.11 21.71 -7.34
C ARG A 261 -5.52 22.25 -8.64
N ARG A 262 -4.19 22.18 -8.82
CA ARG A 262 -3.53 22.55 -10.09
C ARG A 262 -3.99 21.66 -11.24
N LYS A 263 -4.15 20.34 -11.03
CA LYS A 263 -4.68 19.43 -12.05
C LYS A 263 -6.13 19.75 -12.42
N LEU A 264 -6.98 20.07 -11.45
CA LEU A 264 -8.36 20.49 -11.71
C LEU A 264 -8.41 21.83 -12.49
N ARG A 265 -7.57 22.80 -12.15
CA ARG A 265 -7.41 24.04 -12.95
C ARG A 265 -6.96 23.76 -14.38
N CYS A 266 -6.08 22.77 -14.57
CA CYS A 266 -5.66 22.34 -15.90
C CYS A 266 -6.83 21.74 -16.71
N ILE A 267 -7.76 21.02 -16.06
CA ILE A 267 -8.97 20.53 -16.72
C ILE A 267 -9.85 21.71 -17.17
N LEU A 268 -10.11 22.67 -16.28
CA LEU A 268 -10.88 23.89 -16.62
C LEU A 268 -10.26 24.66 -17.78
N TRP A 269 -8.95 24.90 -17.74
CA TRP A 269 -8.23 25.60 -18.81
C TRP A 269 -8.39 24.92 -20.17
N ARG A 270 -8.36 23.58 -20.18
CA ARG A 270 -8.58 22.77 -21.38
C ARG A 270 -10.03 22.80 -21.85
N GLN A 271 -10.99 22.76 -20.93
CA GLN A 271 -12.42 22.86 -21.23
C GLN A 271 -12.77 24.20 -21.90
N TRP A 272 -12.13 25.30 -21.49
CA TRP A 272 -12.37 26.60 -22.11
C TRP A 272 -11.91 26.67 -23.57
N LYS A 273 -10.99 25.80 -24.03
CA LYS A 273 -10.52 25.60 -25.42
C LYS A 273 -10.07 26.88 -26.17
N ARG A 274 -10.99 27.77 -26.54
CA ARG A 274 -10.76 29.00 -27.33
C ARG A 274 -10.26 30.16 -26.45
N THR A 275 -9.57 31.13 -27.06
CA THR A 275 -9.03 32.32 -26.38
C THR A 275 -10.14 33.19 -25.80
N PHE A 276 -11.16 33.52 -26.61
CA PHE A 276 -12.30 34.33 -26.20
C PHE A 276 -13.05 33.72 -25.00
N THR A 277 -13.31 32.42 -25.02
CA THR A 277 -13.98 31.71 -23.92
C THR A 277 -13.13 31.66 -22.66
N ARG A 278 -11.79 31.60 -22.76
CA ARG A 278 -10.89 31.75 -21.60
C ARG A 278 -11.01 33.16 -21.02
N THR A 279 -10.88 34.20 -21.84
CA THR A 279 -10.98 35.60 -21.42
C THR A 279 -12.31 35.86 -20.70
N ARG A 280 -13.43 35.50 -21.34
CA ARG A 280 -14.78 35.65 -20.76
C ARG A 280 -14.92 34.94 -19.40
N ASN A 281 -14.41 33.71 -19.29
CA ASN A 281 -14.47 32.95 -18.04
C ASN A 281 -13.57 33.52 -16.93
N LEU A 282 -12.43 34.12 -17.29
CA LEU A 282 -11.54 34.81 -16.37
C LEU A 282 -12.17 36.11 -15.87
N MET A 283 -12.78 36.90 -16.77
CA MET A 283 -13.51 38.12 -16.41
C MET A 283 -14.70 37.84 -15.49
N LYS A 284 -15.50 36.81 -15.81
CA LYS A 284 -16.59 36.33 -14.94
C LYS A 284 -16.11 35.94 -13.54
N ARG A 285 -14.82 35.65 -13.38
CA ARG A 285 -14.18 35.27 -12.12
C ARG A 285 -13.36 36.41 -11.49
N GLY A 286 -13.64 37.66 -11.89
CA GLY A 286 -13.11 38.87 -11.24
C GLY A 286 -11.75 39.35 -11.74
N LEU A 287 -11.31 38.94 -12.93
CA LEU A 287 -10.14 39.55 -13.57
C LEU A 287 -10.54 40.73 -14.45
N SER A 288 -9.78 41.83 -14.39
CA SER A 288 -9.88 42.93 -15.35
C SER A 288 -9.69 42.42 -16.78
N GLU A 289 -10.39 43.03 -17.74
CA GLU A 289 -10.35 42.66 -19.16
C GLU A 289 -8.92 42.56 -19.72
N ALA A 290 -8.10 43.61 -19.54
CA ALA A 290 -6.72 43.64 -20.04
C ALA A 290 -5.86 42.48 -19.49
N ARG A 291 -6.03 42.10 -18.22
CA ARG A 291 -5.32 40.97 -17.61
C ARG A 291 -5.86 39.63 -18.11
N ALA A 292 -7.18 39.52 -18.31
CA ALA A 292 -7.81 38.31 -18.82
C ALA A 292 -7.36 37.99 -20.25
N TRP A 293 -7.33 39.00 -21.13
CA TRP A 293 -6.81 38.87 -22.50
C TRP A 293 -5.34 38.46 -22.51
N ARG A 294 -4.46 39.21 -21.81
CA ARG A 294 -3.03 38.86 -21.69
C ARG A 294 -2.82 37.44 -21.18
N SER A 295 -3.65 36.98 -20.26
CA SER A 295 -3.55 35.61 -19.72
C SER A 295 -4.02 34.56 -20.74
N ALA A 296 -5.06 34.84 -21.52
CA ALA A 296 -5.62 33.89 -22.48
C ALA A 296 -4.72 33.70 -23.73
N THR A 297 -3.95 34.72 -24.11
CA THR A 297 -3.13 34.76 -25.34
C THR A 297 -1.62 34.61 -25.12
N ASN A 298 -1.17 34.32 -23.88
CA ASN A 298 0.26 34.27 -23.52
C ASN A 298 1.11 33.15 -24.17
N GLY A 299 0.56 32.33 -25.06
CA GLY A 299 1.26 31.22 -25.73
C GLY A 299 1.71 30.07 -24.80
N ARG A 300 1.47 30.14 -23.49
CA ARG A 300 1.93 29.12 -22.52
C ARG A 300 0.99 27.91 -22.49
N GLY A 301 1.56 26.74 -22.20
CA GLY A 301 0.82 25.48 -22.14
C GLY A 301 -0.17 25.40 -20.95
N PRO A 302 -1.13 24.45 -20.97
CA PRO A 302 -2.15 24.30 -19.93
C PRO A 302 -1.60 24.09 -18.51
N TRP A 303 -0.49 23.35 -18.39
CA TRP A 303 0.11 23.09 -17.08
C TRP A 303 0.74 24.34 -16.46
N TRP A 304 1.34 25.20 -17.27
CA TRP A 304 1.89 26.48 -16.83
C TRP A 304 0.74 27.39 -16.36
N ASN A 305 -0.26 27.61 -17.22
CA ASN A 305 -1.40 28.46 -16.91
C ASN A 305 -2.15 28.00 -15.66
N SER A 306 -2.34 26.68 -15.46
CA SER A 306 -3.00 26.14 -14.27
C SER A 306 -2.33 26.47 -12.92
N GLY A 307 -1.05 26.84 -12.93
CA GLY A 307 -0.30 27.24 -11.73
C GLY A 307 -0.05 28.75 -11.64
N ALA A 308 -0.38 29.51 -12.67
CA ALA A 308 -0.08 30.93 -12.76
C ALA A 308 -1.00 31.80 -11.88
N SER A 309 -0.56 33.01 -11.56
CA SER A 309 -1.27 33.93 -10.66
C SER A 309 -2.70 34.22 -11.11
N HIS A 310 -2.92 34.41 -12.41
CA HIS A 310 -4.25 34.68 -12.97
C HIS A 310 -5.23 33.53 -12.72
N MET A 311 -4.80 32.27 -12.86
CA MET A 311 -5.64 31.10 -12.60
C MET A 311 -5.83 30.84 -11.10
N ASN A 312 -4.84 31.15 -10.27
CA ASN A 312 -4.99 31.04 -8.81
C ASN A 312 -5.98 32.07 -8.27
N GLN A 313 -6.01 33.28 -8.85
CA GLN A 313 -7.00 34.30 -8.53
C GLN A 313 -8.39 33.93 -9.08
N ALA A 314 -8.48 33.53 -10.35
CA ALA A 314 -9.76 33.20 -10.97
C ALA A 314 -10.41 31.95 -10.37
N VAL A 315 -9.60 30.95 -10.02
CA VAL A 315 -10.06 29.66 -9.49
C VAL A 315 -9.32 29.36 -8.17
N PRO A 316 -9.67 30.09 -7.10
CA PRO A 316 -9.01 29.97 -5.80
C PRO A 316 -9.37 28.66 -5.10
N LYS A 317 -8.71 28.38 -3.97
CA LYS A 317 -9.02 27.20 -3.14
C LYS A 317 -10.52 27.11 -2.79
N LYS A 318 -11.11 28.24 -2.37
CA LYS A 318 -12.53 28.36 -1.99
C LYS A 318 -13.49 27.85 -3.07
N TYR A 319 -13.17 28.04 -4.35
CA TYR A 319 -13.99 27.53 -5.45
C TYR A 319 -14.05 26.00 -5.48
N PHE A 320 -12.94 25.31 -5.17
CA PHE A 320 -12.95 23.86 -5.10
C PHE A 320 -13.64 23.35 -3.84
N ASP A 321 -13.51 24.08 -2.73
CA ASP A 321 -14.20 23.77 -1.48
C ASP A 321 -15.73 23.81 -1.70
N THR A 322 -16.25 24.80 -2.45
CA THR A 322 -17.69 24.86 -2.81
C THR A 322 -18.14 23.72 -3.72
N LEU A 323 -17.23 23.11 -4.48
CA LEU A 323 -17.53 21.93 -5.30
C LEU A 323 -17.42 20.62 -4.52
N GLY A 324 -17.10 20.67 -3.22
CA GLY A 324 -16.98 19.50 -2.36
C GLY A 324 -15.58 18.87 -2.32
N LEU A 325 -14.56 19.53 -2.88
CA LEU A 325 -13.17 19.11 -2.71
C LEU A 325 -12.69 19.48 -1.31
N MET A 326 -12.68 18.50 -0.41
CA MET A 326 -12.21 18.72 0.96
C MET A 326 -10.68 18.73 1.02
N SER A 327 -10.11 19.56 1.89
CA SER A 327 -8.65 19.54 2.14
C SER A 327 -8.23 18.21 2.75
N LEU A 328 -7.21 17.59 2.15
CA LEU A 328 -6.65 16.31 2.61
C LEU A 328 -6.21 16.39 4.08
N GLN A 329 -5.59 17.50 4.47
CA GLN A 329 -5.09 17.71 5.84
C GLN A 329 -6.22 17.80 6.86
N ASN A 330 -7.29 18.53 6.54
CA ASN A 330 -8.45 18.66 7.43
C ASN A 330 -9.18 17.32 7.59
N GLN A 331 -9.32 16.55 6.51
CA GLN A 331 -9.89 15.21 6.56
C GLN A 331 -9.02 14.27 7.38
N LEU A 332 -7.70 14.30 7.18
CA LEU A 332 -6.76 13.50 7.96
C LEU A 332 -6.88 13.80 9.46
N ARG A 333 -6.95 15.08 9.83
CA ARG A 333 -7.13 15.50 11.23
C ARG A 333 -8.45 14.96 11.81
N LYS A 334 -9.55 15.06 11.07
CA LYS A 334 -10.84 14.49 11.49
C LYS A 334 -10.75 12.99 11.74
N LEU A 335 -10.10 12.25 10.84
CA LEU A 335 -9.91 10.79 10.98
C LEU A 335 -9.02 10.43 12.17
N GLN A 336 -8.05 11.27 12.52
CA GLN A 336 -7.17 11.07 13.67
C GLN A 336 -7.85 11.40 15.00
N CYS A 337 -8.80 12.33 15.02
CA CYS A 337 -9.59 12.63 16.21
C CYS A 337 -10.69 11.58 16.48
N ALA A 338 -11.17 10.91 15.44
CA ALA A 338 -12.25 9.92 15.53
C ALA A 338 -11.75 8.47 15.79
N ALA A 339 -10.44 8.25 15.91
CA ALA A 339 -9.80 6.94 15.98
C ALA A 339 -8.86 6.84 17.19
#